data_AF-A0A1E7J3I0-F1
#
_entry.id   AF-A0A1E7J3I0-F1
#
_cell.length_a   1.000
_cell.length_b   1.000
_cell.length_c   1.000
_cell.angle_alpha   90.00
_cell.angle_beta   90.00
_cell.angle_gamma   90.00
#
_symmetry.space_group_name_H-M   'P 1'
#
loop_
_entity.id
_entity.type
_entity.pdbx_description
1 polymer ?
#
loop_
_entity_poly.entity_id
_entity_poly.type
_entity_poly.pdbx_seq_one_letter_code
_entity_poly.pdbx_strand_id
1 'polypeptide(L)'
;MKGQPRLVTTPHRRIPLDIPAGVTPTEFFNSPCNLRHLARENGLLRTPEEFLLYRKAIGHSNLFDTSIIHDTSQRILDPLGRPVRRDQLNKRENLVFSRMTQVAFRYMHEKYPDPERHLLFCGEASLDATWPLGKPGVPSIRMIHNHFMVFDNAELEAAPLAASDDPNLTDSGHNGIFLQFLNDVYLRFFEVLDLKILSPLAPDQARIKTTGYPQGLPSWEVRGGIDALDSGRFWHEYDMVLAGFLDFYRAFFTLVASDNTQVSIEATYPDQVEDVLLFNSEFHKAARIMRLQVLEDPKFANEIRWRPAYKQLLYRDDMGRLIVTISQNSVGNAITELLGIVVKRVTDEEAYGRAEPHLVGQLLELRNRLVQYNFGEPISTPSWPAGVFIPTS
;
A
#
# COMPACT_ATOMS: atom_id res chain seq x y z
N MET A 1 3.67 -8.55 26.76
CA MET A 1 3.84 -9.66 25.79
C MET A 1 4.38 -9.07 24.51
N LYS A 2 5.29 -9.76 23.80
CA LYS A 2 5.77 -9.33 22.49
C LYS A 2 4.69 -9.64 21.46
N GLY A 3 4.22 -8.64 20.70
CA GLY A 3 3.22 -8.83 19.65
C GLY A 3 3.69 -9.85 18.61
N GLN A 4 2.73 -10.58 18.02
CA GLN A 4 2.99 -11.60 17.01
C GLN A 4 1.99 -11.48 15.85
N PRO A 5 2.43 -11.76 14.61
CA PRO A 5 1.59 -11.57 13.44
C PRO A 5 0.35 -12.46 13.49
N ARG A 6 -0.74 -12.00 12.88
CA ARG A 6 -2.09 -12.59 12.98
C ARG A 6 -2.60 -13.07 11.63
N LEU A 7 -3.24 -14.23 11.62
CA LEU A 7 -3.91 -14.81 10.47
C LEU A 7 -5.41 -14.54 10.56
N VAL A 8 -5.88 -13.52 9.85
CA VAL A 8 -7.29 -13.15 9.78
C VAL A 8 -7.96 -13.91 8.64
N THR A 9 -9.10 -14.54 8.93
CA THR A 9 -9.92 -15.18 7.89
C THR A 9 -11.05 -14.24 7.48
N THR A 10 -11.09 -13.85 6.21
CA THR A 10 -12.08 -12.91 5.67
C THR A 10 -12.97 -13.64 4.66
N PRO A 11 -14.28 -13.83 4.97
CA PRO A 11 -15.21 -14.42 4.04
C PRO A 11 -15.50 -13.46 2.89
N HIS A 12 -15.67 -13.99 1.69
CA HIS A 12 -16.07 -13.23 0.51
C HIS A 12 -17.12 -13.98 -0.33
N ARG A 13 -17.89 -13.22 -1.11
CA ARG A 13 -18.77 -13.80 -2.12
C ARG A 13 -17.98 -14.41 -3.28
N ARG A 14 -18.60 -15.33 -4.02
CA ARG A 14 -18.03 -15.81 -5.28
C ARG A 14 -17.90 -14.65 -6.27
N ILE A 15 -16.74 -14.54 -6.92
CA ILE A 15 -16.58 -13.57 -8.01
C ILE A 15 -17.34 -14.11 -9.23
N PRO A 16 -18.28 -13.35 -9.82
CA PRO A 16 -19.02 -13.76 -11.01
C PRO A 16 -18.19 -13.53 -12.29
N LEU A 17 -16.93 -13.98 -12.29
CA LEU A 17 -16.03 -13.87 -13.43
C LEU A 17 -15.38 -15.22 -13.71
N ASP A 18 -15.52 -15.68 -14.93
CA ASP A 18 -14.74 -16.80 -15.44
C ASP A 18 -13.39 -16.28 -15.95
N ILE A 19 -12.32 -16.91 -15.45
CA ILE A 19 -10.97 -16.62 -15.92
C ILE A 19 -10.82 -17.28 -17.31
N PRO A 20 -10.46 -16.52 -18.37
CA PRO A 20 -10.29 -17.09 -19.69
C PRO A 20 -9.25 -18.22 -19.73
N ALA A 21 -9.47 -19.22 -20.58
CA ALA A 21 -8.51 -20.30 -20.78
C ALA A 21 -7.13 -19.75 -21.18
N GLY A 22 -6.07 -20.23 -20.52
CA GLY A 22 -4.70 -19.79 -20.77
C GLY A 22 -4.27 -18.54 -20.00
N VAL A 23 -5.12 -17.98 -19.14
CA VAL A 23 -4.79 -16.83 -18.27
C VAL A 23 -4.81 -17.30 -16.81
N THR A 24 -3.80 -16.96 -16.03
CA THR A 24 -3.79 -17.23 -14.58
C THR A 24 -4.74 -16.28 -13.85
N PRO A 25 -5.25 -16.64 -12.66
CA PRO A 25 -6.04 -15.72 -11.83
C PRO A 25 -5.34 -14.37 -11.62
N THR A 26 -4.03 -14.39 -11.33
CA THR A 26 -3.23 -13.18 -11.12
C THR A 26 -3.18 -12.30 -12.36
N GLU A 27 -2.97 -12.86 -13.55
CA GLU A 27 -2.96 -12.08 -14.80
C GLU A 27 -4.32 -11.47 -15.10
N PHE A 28 -5.39 -12.24 -14.89
CA PHE A 28 -6.76 -11.79 -15.16
C PHE A 28 -7.19 -10.66 -14.21
N PHE A 29 -6.99 -10.81 -12.90
CA PHE A 29 -7.37 -9.77 -11.93
C PHE A 29 -6.52 -8.52 -12.04
N ASN A 30 -5.35 -8.60 -12.66
CA ASN A 30 -4.52 -7.46 -13.02
C ASN A 30 -4.66 -7.04 -14.49
N SER A 31 -5.83 -7.26 -15.11
CA SER A 31 -6.11 -6.93 -16.51
C SER A 31 -7.09 -5.77 -16.73
N PRO A 32 -7.00 -5.02 -17.86
CA PRO A 32 -7.96 -3.96 -18.18
C PRO A 32 -9.41 -4.45 -18.21
N CYS A 33 -9.60 -5.74 -18.52
CA CYS A 33 -10.90 -6.41 -18.46
C CYS A 33 -11.44 -6.40 -17.03
N ASN A 34 -10.62 -6.81 -16.05
CA ASN A 34 -11.01 -6.79 -14.65
C ASN A 34 -11.31 -5.38 -14.14
N LEU A 35 -10.52 -4.35 -14.50
CA LEU A 35 -10.83 -2.96 -14.10
C LEU A 35 -12.16 -2.48 -14.66
N ARG A 36 -12.47 -2.79 -15.92
CA ARG A 36 -13.74 -2.43 -16.52
C ARG A 36 -14.90 -3.10 -15.79
N HIS A 37 -14.74 -4.37 -15.43
CA HIS A 37 -15.73 -5.08 -14.62
C HIS A 37 -15.82 -4.48 -13.21
N LEU A 38 -14.70 -4.15 -12.60
CA LEU A 38 -14.63 -3.50 -11.28
C LEU A 38 -15.43 -2.20 -11.26
N ALA A 39 -15.23 -1.34 -12.27
CA ALA A 39 -15.96 -0.10 -12.41
C ALA A 39 -17.48 -0.33 -12.58
N ARG A 40 -17.88 -1.34 -13.35
CA ARG A 40 -19.30 -1.62 -13.66
C ARG A 40 -20.06 -2.31 -12.52
N GLU A 41 -19.41 -3.23 -11.81
CA GLU A 41 -20.05 -4.04 -10.78
C GLU A 41 -19.84 -3.51 -9.37
N ASN A 42 -18.70 -2.85 -9.13
CA ASN A 42 -18.26 -2.46 -7.79
C ASN A 42 -17.85 -0.99 -7.68
N GLY A 43 -17.97 -0.22 -8.76
CA GLY A 43 -17.63 1.20 -8.78
C GLY A 43 -18.58 2.04 -7.95
N LEU A 44 -18.04 2.91 -7.11
CA LEU A 44 -18.81 3.81 -6.24
C LEU A 44 -18.81 5.23 -6.79
N LEU A 45 -17.64 5.73 -7.22
CA LEU A 45 -17.44 7.09 -7.71
C LEU A 45 -16.30 7.14 -8.72
N ARG A 46 -16.42 8.03 -9.71
CA ARG A 46 -15.34 8.37 -10.66
C ARG A 46 -15.05 9.86 -10.66
N THR A 47 -13.77 10.21 -10.62
CA THR A 47 -13.32 11.60 -10.79
C THR A 47 -12.97 11.92 -12.25
N PRO A 48 -12.88 13.21 -12.63
CA PRO A 48 -12.40 13.62 -13.96
C PRO A 48 -10.95 13.18 -14.28
N GLU A 49 -10.14 12.97 -13.24
CA GLU A 49 -8.77 12.45 -13.31
C GLU A 49 -8.72 10.92 -13.42
N GLU A 50 -9.86 10.26 -13.64
CA GLU A 50 -10.00 8.80 -13.75
C GLU A 50 -9.68 8.03 -12.47
N PHE A 51 -9.75 8.67 -11.29
CA PHE A 51 -9.72 7.91 -10.05
C PHE A 51 -11.07 7.22 -9.82
N LEU A 52 -11.00 5.92 -9.52
CA LEU A 52 -12.14 5.06 -9.23
C LEU A 52 -12.14 4.68 -7.75
N LEU A 53 -13.13 5.14 -7.00
CA LEU A 53 -13.48 4.56 -5.71
C LEU A 53 -14.33 3.31 -5.95
N TYR A 54 -13.99 2.19 -5.32
CA TYR A 54 -14.71 0.94 -5.53
C TYR A 54 -14.76 0.03 -4.29
N ARG A 55 -15.77 -0.83 -4.22
CA ARG A 55 -15.88 -1.91 -3.23
C ARG A 55 -14.99 -3.09 -3.65
N LYS A 56 -14.15 -3.61 -2.75
CA LYS A 56 -13.41 -4.85 -3.05
C LYS A 56 -14.34 -6.06 -3.04
N ALA A 57 -14.32 -6.85 -4.11
CA ALA A 57 -15.03 -8.13 -4.17
C ALA A 57 -14.36 -9.19 -3.28
N ILE A 58 -13.03 -9.14 -3.18
CA ILE A 58 -12.22 -9.94 -2.25
C ILE A 58 -11.49 -8.96 -1.34
N GLY A 59 -12.04 -8.76 -0.15
CA GLY A 59 -11.53 -7.84 0.86
C GLY A 59 -10.39 -8.41 1.71
N HIS A 60 -9.92 -7.57 2.61
CA HIS A 60 -9.02 -7.83 3.72
C HIS A 60 -9.79 -7.74 5.04
N SER A 61 -10.85 -6.94 5.08
CA SER A 61 -11.78 -6.83 6.20
C SER A 61 -13.21 -6.72 5.66
N ASN A 62 -14.16 -7.23 6.44
CA ASN A 62 -15.59 -7.04 6.17
C ASN A 62 -16.21 -5.95 7.05
N LEU A 63 -15.44 -5.36 7.98
CA LEU A 63 -15.89 -4.22 8.78
C LEU A 63 -15.89 -2.94 7.95
N PHE A 64 -14.77 -2.66 7.28
CA PHE A 64 -14.64 -1.61 6.27
C PHE A 64 -13.44 -1.94 5.37
N ASP A 65 -13.68 -2.02 4.06
CA ASP A 65 -12.63 -2.19 3.05
C ASP A 65 -13.05 -1.58 1.71
N THR A 66 -12.28 -0.60 1.24
CA THR A 66 -12.44 0.02 -0.07
C THR A 66 -11.11 0.51 -0.61
N SER A 67 -11.14 0.97 -1.85
CA SER A 67 -9.96 1.44 -2.52
C SER A 67 -10.23 2.54 -3.50
N ILE A 68 -9.21 3.36 -3.71
CA ILE A 68 -9.13 4.35 -4.78
C ILE A 68 -8.00 3.91 -5.71
N ILE A 69 -8.31 3.72 -6.99
CA ILE A 69 -7.34 3.30 -7.99
C ILE A 69 -7.38 4.25 -9.19
N HIS A 70 -6.22 4.52 -9.79
CA HIS A 70 -6.14 5.38 -10.98
C HIS A 70 -6.58 4.60 -12.24
N ASP A 71 -7.88 4.52 -12.53
CA ASP A 71 -8.46 3.71 -13.62
C ASP A 71 -8.16 4.25 -15.02
N THR A 72 -6.97 3.90 -15.52
CA THR A 72 -6.56 4.19 -16.90
C THR A 72 -7.08 3.17 -17.93
N SER A 73 -8.00 2.26 -17.56
CA SER A 73 -8.49 1.19 -18.45
C SER A 73 -9.21 1.69 -19.70
N GLN A 74 -9.68 2.94 -19.71
CA GLN A 74 -10.40 3.53 -20.85
C GLN A 74 -9.50 4.23 -21.87
N ARG A 75 -8.22 4.48 -21.54
CA ARG A 75 -7.29 5.28 -22.36
C ARG A 75 -6.15 4.46 -22.96
N ILE A 76 -6.37 3.17 -23.25
CA ILE A 76 -5.32 2.20 -23.61
C ILE A 76 -4.53 2.69 -24.85
N LEU A 77 -3.35 3.30 -24.61
CA LEU A 77 -2.37 3.66 -25.65
C LEU A 77 -0.93 3.32 -25.23
N ASP A 78 -0.60 3.28 -23.93
CA ASP A 78 0.71 2.79 -23.43
C ASP A 78 0.56 2.12 -22.04
N PRO A 79 0.77 0.79 -21.90
CA PRO A 79 0.74 0.12 -20.59
C PRO A 79 1.96 0.42 -19.71
N LEU A 80 3.08 0.87 -20.26
CA LEU A 80 4.33 1.13 -19.53
C LEU A 80 4.43 2.57 -19.01
N GLY A 81 3.78 3.52 -19.69
CA GLY A 81 3.75 4.95 -19.33
C GLY A 81 2.73 5.34 -18.26
N ARG A 82 2.07 4.38 -17.61
CA ARG A 82 1.05 4.66 -16.58
C ARG A 82 1.68 5.05 -15.25
N PRO A 83 1.13 6.04 -14.53
CA PRO A 83 1.51 6.31 -13.15
C PRO A 83 1.24 5.10 -12.25
N VAL A 84 2.31 4.50 -11.75
CA VAL A 84 2.32 3.45 -10.72
C VAL A 84 2.67 4.00 -9.35
N ARG A 85 3.22 5.21 -9.33
CA ARG A 85 3.67 5.90 -8.12
C ARG A 85 3.17 7.32 -8.09
N ARG A 86 3.14 7.88 -6.89
CA ARG A 86 2.65 9.23 -6.63
C ARG A 86 3.53 10.32 -7.26
N ASP A 87 4.84 10.09 -7.37
CA ASP A 87 5.79 10.98 -8.07
C ASP A 87 5.55 11.07 -9.58
N GLN A 88 4.75 10.15 -10.14
CA GLN A 88 4.43 10.11 -11.57
C GLN A 88 3.08 10.74 -11.90
N LEU A 89 2.27 11.07 -10.89
CA LEU A 89 1.02 11.80 -11.08
C LEU A 89 1.33 13.25 -11.42
N ASN A 90 0.55 13.84 -12.34
CA ASN A 90 0.65 15.28 -12.55
C ASN A 90 0.12 16.04 -11.33
N LYS A 91 0.41 17.35 -11.25
CA LYS A 91 0.05 18.18 -10.09
C LYS A 91 -1.44 18.12 -9.72
N ARG A 92 -2.33 18.06 -10.72
CA ARG A 92 -3.78 17.99 -10.50
C ARG A 92 -4.19 16.61 -10.00
N GLU A 93 -3.70 15.56 -10.63
CA GLU A 93 -3.92 14.17 -10.20
C GLU A 93 -3.44 13.95 -8.77
N ASN A 94 -2.22 14.36 -8.44
CA ASN A 94 -1.65 14.23 -7.09
C ASN A 94 -2.53 14.96 -6.05
N LEU A 95 -2.95 16.20 -6.33
CA LEU A 95 -3.82 16.96 -5.41
C LEU A 95 -5.16 16.25 -5.17
N VAL A 96 -5.82 15.77 -6.23
CA VAL A 96 -7.09 15.04 -6.10
C VAL A 96 -6.88 13.74 -5.32
N PHE A 97 -5.81 13.01 -5.63
CA PHE A 97 -5.48 11.76 -4.96
C PHE A 97 -5.18 11.96 -3.46
N SER A 98 -4.41 12.99 -3.09
CA SER A 98 -4.20 13.44 -1.69
C SER A 98 -5.53 13.70 -0.99
N ARG A 99 -6.38 14.53 -1.59
CA ARG A 99 -7.62 14.99 -0.96
C ARG A 99 -8.67 13.89 -0.86
N MET A 100 -8.79 12.98 -1.83
CA MET A 100 -9.66 11.82 -1.68
C MET A 100 -9.18 10.91 -0.54
N THR A 101 -7.86 10.74 -0.41
CA THR A 101 -7.25 9.94 0.67
C THR A 101 -7.51 10.57 2.04
N GLN A 102 -7.33 11.88 2.17
CA GLN A 102 -7.70 12.67 3.35
C GLN A 102 -9.16 12.41 3.75
N VAL A 103 -10.10 12.55 2.82
CA VAL A 103 -11.54 12.44 3.10
C VAL A 103 -11.92 11.01 3.49
N ALA A 104 -11.39 10.01 2.79
CA ALA A 104 -11.64 8.60 3.11
C ALA A 104 -11.07 8.21 4.48
N PHE A 105 -9.83 8.62 4.77
CA PHE A 105 -9.21 8.32 6.05
C PHE A 105 -9.91 9.06 7.22
N ARG A 106 -10.30 10.32 7.02
CA ARG A 106 -11.09 11.08 8.01
C ARG A 106 -12.46 10.44 8.26
N TYR A 107 -13.13 9.96 7.22
CA TYR A 107 -14.38 9.21 7.37
C TYR A 107 -14.19 7.97 8.26
N MET A 108 -13.13 7.18 8.03
CA MET A 108 -12.82 6.04 8.90
C MET A 108 -12.56 6.48 10.34
N HIS A 109 -11.77 7.55 10.52
CA HIS A 109 -11.43 8.08 11.85
C HIS A 109 -12.67 8.54 12.64
N GLU A 110 -13.64 9.18 11.97
CA GLU A 110 -14.91 9.59 12.57
C GLU A 110 -15.81 8.40 12.92
N LYS A 111 -15.88 7.40 12.03
CA LYS A 111 -16.75 6.23 12.21
C LYS A 111 -16.21 5.26 13.27
N TYR A 112 -14.88 5.20 13.41
CA TYR A 112 -14.17 4.29 14.31
C TYR A 112 -13.22 5.08 15.23
N PRO A 113 -13.73 5.92 16.15
CA PRO A 113 -12.91 6.87 16.91
C PRO A 113 -12.03 6.20 17.97
N ASP A 114 -12.39 5.00 18.43
CA ASP A 114 -11.74 4.33 19.55
C ASP A 114 -10.56 3.44 19.09
N PRO A 115 -9.30 3.79 19.42
CA PRO A 115 -8.11 3.01 19.05
C PRO A 115 -8.01 1.68 19.79
N GLU A 116 -8.65 1.51 20.95
CA GLU A 116 -8.66 0.23 21.67
C GLU A 116 -9.55 -0.80 20.95
N ARG A 117 -10.57 -0.32 20.24
CA ARG A 117 -11.53 -1.18 19.53
C ARG A 117 -11.18 -1.42 18.07
N HIS A 118 -10.54 -0.47 17.40
CA HIS A 118 -10.32 -0.55 15.96
C HIS A 118 -8.93 -0.10 15.53
N LEU A 119 -8.32 -0.92 14.68
CA LEU A 119 -7.14 -0.58 13.89
C LEU A 119 -7.56 -0.01 12.54
N LEU A 120 -7.07 1.18 12.21
CA LEU A 120 -7.35 1.88 10.95
C LEU A 120 -6.06 2.07 10.18
N PHE A 121 -6.08 1.82 8.88
CA PHE A 121 -4.99 2.27 8.03
C PHE A 121 -5.42 2.53 6.58
N CYS A 122 -4.67 3.44 5.95
CA CYS A 122 -4.59 3.62 4.52
C CYS A 122 -3.22 3.11 4.06
N GLY A 123 -3.22 2.23 3.08
CA GLY A 123 -2.01 1.77 2.41
C GLY A 123 -1.97 2.22 0.96
N GLU A 124 -0.97 3.01 0.59
CA GLU A 124 -0.64 3.35 -0.78
C GLU A 124 0.34 2.32 -1.33
N ALA A 125 -0.06 1.62 -2.39
CA ALA A 125 0.75 0.61 -3.05
C ALA A 125 1.08 1.04 -4.48
N SER A 126 2.36 0.94 -4.82
CA SER A 126 2.81 0.99 -6.21
C SER A 126 2.79 -0.41 -6.81
N LEU A 127 1.93 -0.64 -7.80
CA LEU A 127 1.95 -1.83 -8.66
C LEU A 127 2.87 -1.59 -9.86
N ASP A 128 4.15 -1.33 -9.58
CA ASP A 128 5.17 -1.27 -10.62
C ASP A 128 5.51 -2.71 -11.05
N ALA A 129 5.63 -2.94 -12.36
CA ALA A 129 5.90 -4.24 -12.93
C ALA A 129 7.40 -4.60 -12.82
N THR A 130 7.96 -4.44 -11.62
CA THR A 130 9.23 -5.06 -11.25
C THR A 130 9.05 -6.53 -10.91
N TRP A 131 7.98 -7.16 -11.41
CA TRP A 131 7.80 -8.60 -11.30
C TRP A 131 9.03 -9.28 -11.90
N PRO A 132 9.55 -10.34 -11.25
CA PRO A 132 10.53 -11.24 -11.83
C PRO A 132 10.23 -11.51 -13.30
N LEU A 133 11.21 -11.30 -14.19
CA LEU A 133 11.04 -11.48 -15.65
C LEU A 133 10.49 -12.86 -16.02
N GLY A 134 10.66 -13.86 -15.16
CA GLY A 134 10.17 -15.23 -15.34
C GLY A 134 8.93 -15.63 -14.53
N LYS A 135 8.31 -14.75 -13.72
CA LYS A 135 7.09 -15.13 -12.97
C LYS A 135 5.83 -14.87 -13.83
N PRO A 136 5.01 -15.89 -14.15
CA PRO A 136 3.68 -15.66 -14.72
C PRO A 136 2.84 -14.85 -13.73
N GLY A 137 2.04 -13.89 -14.19
CA GLY A 137 1.39 -12.93 -13.27
C GLY A 137 1.80 -11.47 -13.41
N VAL A 138 2.70 -11.09 -14.33
CA VAL A 138 3.05 -9.67 -14.56
C VAL A 138 1.74 -8.91 -14.82
N PRO A 139 1.40 -7.91 -13.98
CA PRO A 139 0.21 -7.12 -14.18
C PRO A 139 0.20 -6.52 -15.58
N SER A 140 -0.80 -6.87 -16.39
CA SER A 140 -1.02 -6.18 -17.67
C SER A 140 -1.49 -4.74 -17.46
N ILE A 141 -1.77 -4.35 -16.21
CA ILE A 141 -1.99 -2.98 -15.80
C ILE A 141 -1.07 -2.59 -14.65
N ARG A 142 -0.48 -1.42 -14.81
CA ARG A 142 0.36 -0.66 -13.89
C ARG A 142 -0.45 0.47 -13.27
N MET A 143 -0.61 0.51 -11.94
CA MET A 143 -1.45 1.52 -11.26
C MET A 143 -0.95 1.89 -9.87
N ILE A 144 -1.14 3.16 -9.53
CA ILE A 144 -1.18 3.61 -8.14
C ILE A 144 -2.53 3.27 -7.51
N HIS A 145 -2.50 2.84 -6.25
CA HIS A 145 -3.67 2.29 -5.58
C HIS A 145 -3.62 2.55 -4.07
N ASN A 146 -4.67 3.20 -3.54
CA ASN A 146 -4.89 3.33 -2.10
C ASN A 146 -5.90 2.30 -1.58
N HIS A 147 -5.56 1.74 -0.43
CA HIS A 147 -6.27 0.68 0.29
C HIS A 147 -6.72 1.23 1.63
N PHE A 148 -8.03 1.26 1.90
CA PHE A 148 -8.61 1.81 3.14
C PHE A 148 -9.28 0.70 3.91
N MET A 149 -8.79 0.41 5.12
CA MET A 149 -9.21 -0.77 5.88
C MET A 149 -9.39 -0.46 7.36
N VAL A 150 -10.40 -1.08 7.96
CA VAL A 150 -10.60 -1.11 9.41
C VAL A 150 -10.70 -2.55 9.87
N PHE A 151 -9.99 -2.88 10.93
CA PHE A 151 -10.10 -4.16 11.62
C PHE A 151 -10.65 -3.96 13.03
N ASP A 152 -11.46 -4.92 13.48
CA ASP A 152 -11.85 -5.02 14.89
C ASP A 152 -10.68 -5.62 15.69
N ASN A 153 -10.27 -4.95 16.76
CA ASN A 153 -9.13 -5.38 17.55
C ASN A 153 -9.39 -6.66 18.33
N ALA A 154 -10.63 -6.91 18.77
CA ALA A 154 -10.97 -8.16 19.45
C ALA A 154 -10.91 -9.34 18.49
N GLU A 155 -11.35 -9.17 17.24
CA GLU A 155 -11.17 -10.17 16.18
C GLU A 155 -9.69 -10.39 15.86
N LEU A 156 -8.88 -9.33 15.77
CA LEU A 156 -7.44 -9.44 15.55
C LEU A 156 -6.70 -10.16 16.69
N GLU A 157 -7.07 -9.88 17.95
CA GLU A 157 -6.47 -10.51 19.12
C GLU A 157 -6.85 -11.99 19.23
N ALA A 158 -8.10 -12.33 18.89
CA ALA A 158 -8.62 -13.69 18.86
C ALA A 158 -8.13 -14.50 17.64
N ALA A 159 -7.69 -13.83 16.58
CA ALA A 159 -7.19 -14.48 15.38
C ALA A 159 -5.97 -15.38 15.68
N PRO A 160 -5.88 -16.56 15.04
CA PRO A 160 -4.71 -17.42 15.14
C PRO A 160 -3.42 -16.67 14.80
N LEU A 161 -2.30 -17.13 15.35
CA LEU A 161 -1.00 -16.63 14.96
C LEU A 161 -0.72 -17.02 13.50
N ALA A 162 -0.20 -16.07 12.72
CA ALA A 162 0.35 -16.39 11.41
C ALA A 162 1.69 -17.12 11.57
N ALA A 163 2.02 -17.99 10.61
CA ALA A 163 3.33 -18.62 10.57
C ALA A 163 4.41 -17.54 10.39
N SER A 164 5.52 -17.65 11.13
CA SER A 164 6.60 -16.65 11.07
C SER A 164 7.29 -16.57 9.71
N ASP A 165 7.17 -17.64 8.91
CA ASP A 165 7.68 -17.77 7.54
C ASP A 165 6.59 -17.60 6.47
N ASP A 166 5.41 -17.08 6.83
CA ASP A 166 4.35 -16.83 5.85
C ASP A 166 4.86 -15.84 4.77
N PRO A 167 4.74 -16.18 3.47
CA PRO A 167 5.24 -15.33 2.40
C PRO A 167 4.52 -13.98 2.30
N ASN A 168 3.37 -13.81 2.96
CA ASN A 168 2.64 -12.55 3.07
C ASN A 168 2.89 -11.81 4.38
N LEU A 169 3.88 -12.23 5.17
CA LEU A 169 4.54 -11.34 6.11
C LEU A 169 5.70 -10.69 5.38
N THR A 170 5.91 -9.41 5.65
CA THR A 170 6.97 -8.63 5.02
C THR A 170 8.24 -9.45 4.99
N ASP A 171 8.79 -9.54 3.79
CA ASP A 171 10.07 -10.10 3.44
C ASP A 171 10.20 -11.62 3.29
N SER A 172 9.20 -12.47 3.57
CA SER A 172 9.32 -13.94 3.35
C SER A 172 10.63 -14.54 3.92
N GLY A 173 11.15 -13.99 5.03
CA GLY A 173 12.45 -14.36 5.59
C GLY A 173 13.65 -13.50 5.12
N HIS A 174 13.44 -12.47 4.30
CA HIS A 174 14.43 -11.45 3.91
C HIS A 174 14.58 -10.32 4.94
N ASN A 175 14.37 -10.66 6.22
CA ASN A 175 14.90 -9.93 7.36
C ASN A 175 16.44 -9.91 7.35
N GLY A 176 17.08 -10.50 6.33
CA GLY A 176 18.50 -10.87 6.29
C GLY A 176 19.48 -9.78 5.84
N ILE A 177 19.18 -8.94 4.85
CA ILE A 177 20.20 -7.98 4.34
C ILE A 177 19.81 -6.53 4.65
N PHE A 178 18.58 -6.13 4.31
CA PHE A 178 18.17 -4.74 4.48
C PHE A 178 18.01 -4.38 5.96
N LEU A 179 17.29 -5.19 6.72
CA LEU A 179 17.11 -5.00 8.15
C LEU A 179 18.41 -5.20 8.95
N GLN A 180 19.34 -6.05 8.49
CA GLN A 180 20.61 -6.29 9.19
C GLN A 180 21.68 -5.24 8.90
N PHE A 181 21.82 -4.77 7.65
CA PHE A 181 22.95 -3.91 7.25
C PHE A 181 22.53 -2.48 6.91
N LEU A 182 21.28 -2.27 6.51
CA LEU A 182 20.84 -1.00 5.96
C LEU A 182 19.89 -0.24 6.87
N ASN A 183 19.40 -0.82 7.97
CA ASN A 183 18.44 -0.15 8.87
C ASN A 183 18.95 1.22 9.35
N ASP A 184 20.15 1.27 9.93
CA ASP A 184 20.73 2.51 10.44
C ASP A 184 21.04 3.52 9.33
N VAL A 185 21.55 3.04 8.19
CA VAL A 185 21.85 3.88 7.01
C VAL A 185 20.57 4.49 6.46
N TYR A 186 19.51 3.68 6.41
CA TYR A 186 18.19 4.06 5.93
C TYR A 186 17.56 5.10 6.85
N LEU A 187 17.59 4.90 8.18
CA LEU A 187 17.10 5.88 9.16
C LEU A 187 17.87 7.21 9.05
N ARG A 188 19.21 7.16 9.01
CA ARG A 188 20.05 8.36 8.88
C ARG A 188 19.80 9.13 7.58
N PHE A 189 19.54 8.43 6.47
CA PHE A 189 19.20 9.06 5.20
C PHE A 189 17.88 9.83 5.26
N PHE A 190 16.95 9.43 6.14
CA PHE A 190 15.69 10.14 6.32
C PHE A 190 15.73 11.26 7.38
N GLU A 191 16.66 11.22 8.34
CA GLU A 191 16.83 12.28 9.36
C GLU A 191 17.14 13.66 8.76
N VAL A 192 17.72 13.68 7.57
CA VAL A 192 18.11 14.89 6.85
C VAL A 192 16.96 15.52 6.05
N LEU A 193 15.80 14.85 5.97
CA LEU A 193 14.61 15.46 5.39
C LEU A 193 14.07 16.55 6.32
N ASP A 194 13.86 17.76 5.80
CA ASP A 194 13.29 18.88 6.58
C ASP A 194 11.77 18.75 6.77
N LEU A 195 11.38 17.77 7.60
CA LEU A 195 9.99 17.46 7.94
C LEU A 195 9.55 18.25 9.17
N LYS A 196 8.40 18.93 9.09
CA LYS A 196 7.85 19.76 10.18
C LYS A 196 6.61 19.12 10.81
N ILE A 197 5.81 18.42 10.01
CA ILE A 197 4.61 17.69 10.45
C ILE A 197 4.96 16.24 10.76
N LEU A 198 5.74 15.58 9.89
CA LEU A 198 6.18 14.20 10.09
C LEU A 198 7.40 14.17 11.02
N SER A 199 7.19 13.71 12.26
CA SER A 199 8.25 13.61 13.28
C SER A 199 8.81 12.20 13.33
N PRO A 200 10.11 11.96 13.11
CA PRO A 200 10.69 10.62 13.19
C PRO A 200 10.39 9.95 14.54
N LEU A 201 10.13 8.64 14.50
CA LEU A 201 9.94 7.78 15.65
C LEU A 201 11.04 6.72 15.73
N ALA A 202 11.38 6.31 16.94
CA ALA A 202 12.21 5.13 17.12
C ALA A 202 11.46 3.87 16.61
N PRO A 203 12.14 2.88 15.99
CA PRO A 203 11.48 1.74 15.35
C PRO A 203 10.59 0.88 16.27
N ASP A 204 10.82 0.90 17.57
CA ASP A 204 10.02 0.20 18.57
C ASP A 204 8.74 0.95 18.96
N GLN A 205 8.71 2.28 18.81
CA GLN A 205 7.59 3.14 19.16
C GLN A 205 6.45 3.13 18.14
N ALA A 206 6.67 2.58 16.95
CA ALA A 206 5.68 2.51 15.87
C ALA A 206 4.84 1.21 15.90
N ARG A 207 5.25 0.22 16.71
CA ARG A 207 4.67 -1.13 16.68
C ARG A 207 3.26 -1.15 17.27
N ILE A 208 2.35 -1.78 16.53
CA ILE A 208 1.04 -2.19 17.05
C ILE A 208 1.26 -3.30 18.09
N LYS A 209 0.69 -3.13 19.27
CA LYS A 209 0.86 -4.04 20.41
C LYS A 209 0.47 -5.48 20.07
N THR A 210 -0.64 -5.66 19.37
CA THR A 210 -1.20 -6.99 19.05
C THR A 210 -0.32 -7.78 18.09
N THR A 211 0.22 -7.13 17.07
CA THR A 211 0.97 -7.80 15.99
C THR A 211 2.49 -7.69 16.15
N GLY A 212 2.97 -6.65 16.81
CA GLY A 212 4.39 -6.33 16.94
C GLY A 212 5.01 -5.71 15.70
N TYR A 213 4.20 -5.20 14.77
CA TYR A 213 4.60 -4.59 13.49
C TYR A 213 4.17 -3.12 13.40
N PRO A 214 4.82 -2.27 12.59
CA PRO A 214 5.95 -2.58 11.70
C PRO A 214 7.26 -2.88 12.46
N GLN A 215 8.15 -3.66 11.85
CA GLN A 215 9.45 -4.03 12.45
C GLN A 215 10.60 -3.42 11.66
N GLY A 216 11.37 -2.52 12.29
CA GLY A 216 12.58 -1.95 11.70
C GLY A 216 12.32 -1.08 10.46
N LEU A 217 11.10 -0.55 10.30
CA LEU A 217 10.78 0.39 9.24
C LEU A 217 10.87 1.82 9.77
N PRO A 218 11.35 2.78 8.95
CA PRO A 218 11.31 4.19 9.31
C PRO A 218 9.85 4.61 9.45
N SER A 219 9.55 5.25 10.57
CA SER A 219 8.19 5.65 10.92
C SER A 219 8.21 7.08 11.42
N TRP A 220 7.14 7.81 11.15
CA TRP A 220 6.97 9.19 11.57
C TRP A 220 5.60 9.37 12.22
N GLU A 221 5.58 9.98 13.40
CA GLU A 221 4.36 10.48 14.00
C GLU A 221 3.89 11.73 13.25
N VAL A 222 2.59 11.78 12.92
CA VAL A 222 1.96 12.95 12.33
C VAL A 222 1.62 13.94 13.44
N ARG A 223 2.41 15.01 13.58
CA ARG A 223 2.15 16.08 14.56
C ARG A 223 0.85 16.79 14.21
N GLY A 224 -0.04 16.90 15.21
CA GLY A 224 -1.39 17.44 15.01
C GLY A 224 -2.43 16.37 14.65
N GLY A 225 -2.03 15.09 14.56
CA GLY A 225 -2.95 13.97 14.38
C GLY A 225 -3.78 14.09 13.10
N ILE A 226 -5.08 13.77 13.20
CA ILE A 226 -6.00 13.76 12.05
C ILE A 226 -6.13 15.13 11.36
N ASP A 227 -6.04 16.23 12.11
CA ASP A 227 -6.22 17.58 11.57
C ASP A 227 -5.04 18.03 10.71
N ALA A 228 -3.86 17.43 10.89
CA ALA A 228 -2.71 17.70 10.04
C ALA A 228 -2.95 17.32 8.57
N LEU A 229 -3.83 16.35 8.29
CA LEU A 229 -4.16 15.92 6.93
C LEU A 229 -4.91 16.99 6.12
N ASP A 230 -5.45 18.03 6.79
CA ASP A 230 -6.08 19.18 6.11
C ASP A 230 -5.05 20.17 5.54
N SER A 231 -3.79 20.02 5.95
CA SER A 231 -2.70 20.86 5.47
C SER A 231 -2.06 20.29 4.21
N GLY A 232 -1.92 21.12 3.18
CA GLY A 232 -1.10 20.77 2.01
C GLY A 232 0.36 20.45 2.36
N ARG A 233 0.87 20.98 3.49
CA ARG A 233 2.21 20.67 3.98
C ARG A 233 2.37 19.20 4.38
N PHE A 234 1.33 18.57 4.95
CA PHE A 234 1.39 17.15 5.31
C PHE A 234 1.60 16.30 4.05
N TRP A 235 0.80 16.55 3.02
CA TRP A 235 0.89 15.83 1.75
C TRP A 235 2.22 16.09 1.02
N HIS A 236 2.75 17.31 1.11
CA HIS A 236 4.08 17.60 0.60
C HIS A 236 5.17 16.79 1.34
N GLU A 237 5.12 16.71 2.67
CA GLU A 237 6.06 15.91 3.45
C GLU A 237 5.88 14.40 3.21
N TYR A 238 4.65 13.94 2.99
CA TYR A 238 4.35 12.57 2.58
C TYR A 238 5.01 12.21 1.24
N ASP A 239 4.99 13.15 0.28
CA ASP A 239 5.68 13.03 -1.02
C ASP A 239 7.21 13.11 -0.87
N MET A 240 7.74 13.93 0.05
CA MET A 240 9.18 13.99 0.34
C MET A 240 9.72 12.66 0.87
N VAL A 241 8.96 11.97 1.74
CA VAL A 241 9.32 10.62 2.21
C VAL A 241 9.41 9.64 1.04
N LEU A 242 8.46 9.69 0.10
CA LEU A 242 8.54 8.87 -1.12
C LEU A 242 9.75 9.24 -1.99
N ALA A 243 10.03 10.52 -2.19
CA ALA A 243 11.18 10.94 -2.99
C ALA A 243 12.50 10.42 -2.40
N GLY A 244 12.67 10.54 -1.07
CA GLY A 244 13.84 10.01 -0.37
C GLY A 244 13.94 8.49 -0.49
N PHE A 245 12.81 7.80 -0.36
CA PHE A 245 12.73 6.35 -0.59
C PHE A 245 13.23 5.96 -1.98
N LEU A 246 12.79 6.67 -3.03
CA LEU A 246 13.18 6.38 -4.41
C LEU A 246 14.69 6.61 -4.63
N ASP A 247 15.24 7.70 -4.10
CA ASP A 247 16.67 7.99 -4.21
C ASP A 247 17.53 6.94 -3.50
N PHE A 248 17.13 6.53 -2.29
CA PHE A 248 17.83 5.48 -1.53
C PHE A 248 17.95 4.19 -2.35
N TYR A 249 16.82 3.68 -2.83
CA TYR A 249 16.80 2.40 -3.56
C TYR A 249 17.41 2.52 -4.95
N ARG A 250 17.28 3.65 -5.65
CA ARG A 250 17.94 3.88 -6.94
C ARG A 250 19.46 3.89 -6.79
N ALA A 251 19.99 4.57 -5.77
CA ALA A 251 21.41 4.56 -5.47
C ALA A 251 21.89 3.14 -5.12
N PHE A 252 21.14 2.43 -4.26
CA PHE A 252 21.47 1.07 -3.85
C PHE A 252 21.52 0.09 -5.04
N PHE A 253 20.48 0.08 -5.89
CA PHE A 253 20.43 -0.85 -7.02
C PHE A 253 21.41 -0.47 -8.14
N THR A 254 21.70 0.82 -8.35
CA THR A 254 22.77 1.26 -9.25
C THR A 254 24.12 0.72 -8.81
N LEU A 255 24.41 0.84 -7.51
CA LEU A 255 25.60 0.31 -6.90
C LEU A 255 25.64 -1.21 -7.07
N VAL A 256 24.58 -1.93 -6.73
CA VAL A 256 24.54 -3.40 -6.89
C VAL A 256 24.77 -3.84 -8.33
N ALA A 257 24.08 -3.23 -9.29
CA ALA A 257 24.09 -3.64 -10.69
C ALA A 257 25.41 -3.37 -11.40
N SER A 258 26.10 -2.28 -11.06
CA SER A 258 27.23 -1.78 -11.87
C SER A 258 28.44 -1.29 -11.07
N ASP A 259 28.37 -1.32 -9.74
CA ASP A 259 29.37 -0.71 -8.85
C ASP A 259 29.57 0.80 -9.09
N ASN A 260 28.60 1.43 -9.75
CA ASN A 260 28.65 2.85 -10.08
C ASN A 260 28.31 3.71 -8.86
N THR A 261 29.22 4.62 -8.53
CA THR A 261 29.13 5.57 -7.41
C THR A 261 28.79 6.99 -7.88
N GLN A 262 28.40 7.17 -9.13
CA GLN A 262 27.95 8.46 -9.63
C GLN A 262 26.53 8.76 -9.12
N VAL A 263 26.35 9.93 -8.51
CA VAL A 263 25.02 10.44 -8.14
C VAL A 263 24.19 10.66 -9.41
N SER A 264 22.96 10.16 -9.40
CA SER A 264 22.04 10.33 -10.52
C SER A 264 21.69 11.80 -10.73
N ILE A 265 21.67 12.26 -11.97
CA ILE A 265 21.17 13.60 -12.33
C ILE A 265 19.68 13.78 -12.02
N GLU A 266 18.94 12.68 -11.84
CA GLU A 266 17.53 12.66 -11.47
C GLU A 266 17.31 12.54 -9.95
N ALA A 267 18.39 12.56 -9.14
CA ALA A 267 18.27 12.49 -7.68
C ALA A 267 17.57 13.74 -7.14
N THR A 268 16.61 13.53 -6.23
CA THR A 268 15.94 14.61 -5.52
C THR A 268 16.83 15.17 -4.40
N TYR A 269 17.62 14.30 -3.77
CA TYR A 269 18.51 14.59 -2.65
C TYR A 269 19.97 14.21 -2.98
N PRO A 270 20.60 14.86 -3.97
CA PRO A 270 21.92 14.46 -4.46
C PRO A 270 23.01 14.50 -3.38
N ASP A 271 23.02 15.55 -2.55
CA ASP A 271 23.99 15.72 -1.48
C ASP A 271 23.85 14.61 -0.44
N GLN A 272 22.62 14.24 -0.08
CA GLN A 272 22.35 13.16 0.86
C GLN A 272 22.71 11.79 0.29
N VAL A 273 22.48 11.57 -1.01
CA VAL A 273 22.91 10.34 -1.69
C VAL A 273 24.42 10.21 -1.63
N GLU A 274 25.15 11.29 -1.90
CA GLU A 274 26.61 11.30 -1.80
C GLU A 274 27.07 11.06 -0.35
N ASP A 275 26.72 11.98 0.56
CA ASP A 275 27.27 12.06 1.91
C ASP A 275 26.83 10.94 2.85
N VAL A 276 25.60 10.43 2.68
CA VAL A 276 25.02 9.43 3.59
C VAL A 276 25.08 8.01 3.01
N LEU A 277 24.90 7.84 1.69
CA LEU A 277 24.86 6.52 1.07
C LEU A 277 26.20 6.14 0.45
N LEU A 278 26.70 6.94 -0.50
CA LEU A 278 27.88 6.57 -1.29
C LEU A 278 29.19 6.69 -0.49
N PHE A 279 29.24 7.53 0.53
CA PHE A 279 30.34 7.57 1.50
C PHE A 279 30.26 6.48 2.60
N ASN A 280 29.19 5.69 2.67
CA ASN A 280 28.97 4.74 3.76
C ASN A 280 29.46 3.32 3.43
N SER A 281 30.44 2.82 4.19
CA SER A 281 31.03 1.49 3.96
C SER A 281 30.06 0.32 4.15
N GLU A 282 29.09 0.40 5.06
CA GLU A 282 28.09 -0.65 5.23
C GLU A 282 27.09 -0.68 4.06
N PHE A 283 26.79 0.47 3.45
CA PHE A 283 25.99 0.55 2.23
C PHE A 283 26.67 -0.19 1.07
N HIS A 284 27.97 0.04 0.86
CA HIS A 284 28.79 -0.67 -0.13
C HIS A 284 28.89 -2.16 0.14
N LYS A 285 29.09 -2.54 1.41
CA LYS A 285 29.16 -3.95 1.82
C LYS A 285 27.84 -4.68 1.57
N ALA A 286 26.70 -4.07 1.90
CA ALA A 286 25.38 -4.62 1.61
C ALA A 286 25.16 -4.78 0.09
N ALA A 287 25.56 -3.78 -0.71
CA ALA A 287 25.46 -3.84 -2.17
C ALA A 287 26.31 -4.99 -2.75
N ARG A 288 27.52 -5.18 -2.23
CA ARG A 288 28.41 -6.28 -2.62
C ARG A 288 27.81 -7.65 -2.25
N ILE A 289 27.28 -7.81 -1.04
CA ILE A 289 26.62 -9.07 -0.61
C ILE A 289 25.49 -9.40 -1.57
N MET A 290 24.62 -8.43 -1.86
CA MET A 290 23.48 -8.67 -2.77
C MET A 290 23.94 -8.99 -4.19
N ARG A 291 24.99 -8.31 -4.70
CA ARG A 291 25.58 -8.61 -6.01
C ARG A 291 26.11 -10.04 -6.10
N LEU A 292 26.84 -10.50 -5.09
CA LEU A 292 27.35 -11.87 -5.02
C LEU A 292 26.20 -12.89 -4.99
N GLN A 293 25.15 -12.62 -4.20
CA GLN A 293 23.98 -13.48 -4.15
C GLN A 293 23.25 -13.57 -5.49
N VAL A 294 23.11 -12.46 -6.22
CA VAL A 294 22.55 -12.46 -7.59
C VAL A 294 23.40 -13.29 -8.57
N LEU A 295 24.74 -13.28 -8.42
CA LEU A 295 25.63 -14.03 -9.31
C LEU A 295 25.61 -15.54 -9.03
N GLU A 296 25.43 -15.93 -7.77
CA GLU A 296 25.54 -17.33 -7.33
C GLU A 296 24.19 -18.06 -7.25
N ASP A 297 23.09 -17.34 -6.98
CA ASP A 297 21.76 -17.92 -6.82
C ASP A 297 20.82 -17.48 -7.96
N PRO A 298 20.58 -18.34 -8.97
CA PRO A 298 19.68 -18.01 -10.07
C PRO A 298 18.23 -17.85 -9.63
N LYS A 299 17.79 -18.46 -8.51
CA LYS A 299 16.44 -18.24 -7.98
C LYS A 299 16.34 -16.83 -7.42
N PHE A 300 17.29 -16.42 -6.59
CA PHE A 300 17.34 -15.07 -6.04
C PHE A 300 17.47 -14.00 -7.15
N ALA A 301 18.32 -14.24 -8.15
CA ALA A 301 18.48 -13.36 -9.31
C ALA A 301 17.19 -13.15 -10.10
N ASN A 302 16.32 -14.17 -10.14
CA ASN A 302 15.00 -14.04 -10.74
C ASN A 302 14.03 -13.30 -9.81
N GLU A 303 14.10 -13.51 -8.50
CA GLU A 303 13.14 -12.95 -7.53
C GLU A 303 13.37 -11.48 -7.18
N ILE A 304 14.60 -10.97 -7.34
CA ILE A 304 14.96 -9.58 -7.01
C ILE A 304 14.20 -8.55 -7.86
N ARG A 305 13.77 -7.47 -7.21
CA ARG A 305 13.09 -6.33 -7.85
C ARG A 305 14.07 -5.18 -8.02
N TRP A 306 14.53 -4.95 -9.25
CA TRP A 306 15.57 -3.95 -9.55
C TRP A 306 15.10 -2.50 -9.55
N ARG A 307 13.80 -2.23 -9.62
CA ARG A 307 13.27 -0.86 -9.48
C ARG A 307 12.58 -0.70 -8.13
N PRO A 308 12.60 0.50 -7.55
CA PRO A 308 11.87 0.77 -6.32
C PRO A 308 10.37 0.64 -6.57
N ALA A 309 9.72 -0.20 -5.78
CA ALA A 309 8.28 -0.32 -5.70
C ALA A 309 7.95 -0.21 -4.23
N TYR A 310 7.02 0.65 -3.82
CA TYR A 310 6.80 0.92 -2.41
C TYR A 310 5.41 0.50 -1.92
N LYS A 311 5.32 0.34 -0.61
CA LYS A 311 4.09 0.39 0.17
C LYS A 311 4.30 1.49 1.22
N GLN A 312 3.50 2.55 1.16
CA GLN A 312 3.53 3.65 2.14
C GLN A 312 2.22 3.67 2.89
N LEU A 313 2.29 3.60 4.23
CA LEU A 313 1.13 3.49 5.09
C LEU A 313 0.91 4.78 5.86
N LEU A 314 -0.35 5.06 6.12
CA LEU A 314 -0.84 5.98 7.14
C LEU A 314 -1.78 5.17 8.04
N TYR A 315 -1.42 4.95 9.30
CA TYR A 315 -2.21 4.14 10.23
C TYR A 315 -2.35 4.79 11.59
N ARG A 316 -3.36 4.36 12.35
CA ARG A 316 -3.54 4.76 13.75
C ARG A 316 -2.97 3.69 14.67
N ASP A 317 -2.13 4.08 15.62
CA ASP A 317 -1.55 3.16 16.60
C ASP A 317 -2.46 2.94 17.83
N ASP A 318 -2.00 2.11 18.77
CA ASP A 318 -2.74 1.77 19.99
C ASP A 318 -2.97 2.98 20.92
N MET A 319 -2.19 4.06 20.78
CA MET A 319 -2.34 5.30 21.55
C MET A 319 -3.20 6.34 20.82
N GLY A 320 -3.74 6.01 19.64
CA GLY A 320 -4.52 6.91 18.81
C GLY A 320 -3.69 7.89 17.98
N ARG A 321 -2.35 7.77 17.97
CA ARG A 321 -1.48 8.60 17.13
C ARG A 321 -1.58 8.16 15.68
N LEU A 322 -1.43 9.11 14.76
CA LEU A 322 -1.28 8.78 13.35
C LEU A 322 0.19 8.61 13.00
N ILE A 323 0.50 7.52 12.31
CA ILE A 323 1.85 7.10 11.96
C ILE A 323 1.94 6.93 10.45
N VAL A 324 2.98 7.51 9.85
CA VAL A 324 3.40 7.24 8.47
C VAL A 324 4.58 6.28 8.50
N THR A 325 4.58 5.28 7.62
CA THR A 325 5.74 4.40 7.41
C THR A 325 5.86 4.07 5.93
N ILE A 326 7.07 3.75 5.47
CA ILE A 326 7.31 3.32 4.09
C ILE A 326 8.22 2.10 4.04
N SER A 327 7.92 1.17 3.15
CA SER A 327 8.73 -0.01 2.88
C SER A 327 8.86 -0.24 1.38
N GLN A 328 9.96 -0.86 0.98
CA GLN A 328 9.99 -1.54 -0.31
C GLN A 328 8.93 -2.63 -0.32
N ASN A 329 8.19 -2.64 -1.40
CA ASN A 329 7.15 -3.60 -1.72
C ASN A 329 7.84 -4.96 -1.90
N SER A 330 7.83 -5.75 -0.82
CA SER A 330 8.26 -7.14 -0.83
C SER A 330 7.40 -7.99 -1.77
N VAL A 331 7.82 -9.23 -1.99
CA VAL A 331 7.09 -10.23 -2.78
C VAL A 331 5.68 -10.52 -2.21
N GLY A 332 5.41 -10.15 -0.96
CA GLY A 332 4.14 -10.41 -0.29
C GLY A 332 2.95 -9.64 -0.88
N ASN A 333 1.83 -10.36 -1.01
CA ASN A 333 0.70 -9.99 -1.86
C ASN A 333 -0.24 -8.94 -1.25
N ALA A 334 -0.19 -8.72 0.07
CA ALA A 334 -1.12 -7.85 0.77
C ALA A 334 -0.40 -6.67 1.43
N ILE A 335 -1.01 -5.49 1.44
CA ILE A 335 -0.46 -4.31 2.12
C ILE A 335 -0.53 -4.41 3.65
N THR A 336 -1.42 -5.28 4.15
CA THR A 336 -1.62 -5.60 5.57
C THR A 336 -0.39 -6.26 6.22
N GLU A 337 0.53 -6.79 5.41
CA GLU A 337 1.77 -7.43 5.88
C GLU A 337 2.63 -6.49 6.73
N LEU A 338 2.63 -5.19 6.40
CA LEU A 338 3.42 -4.18 7.10
C LEU A 338 2.93 -3.92 8.53
N LEU A 339 1.70 -4.34 8.82
CA LEU A 339 1.11 -4.30 10.16
C LEU A 339 1.01 -5.70 10.77
N GLY A 340 1.66 -6.71 10.18
CA GLY A 340 1.70 -8.08 10.70
C GLY A 340 0.37 -8.82 10.59
N ILE A 341 -0.46 -8.48 9.60
CA ILE A 341 -1.78 -9.09 9.38
C ILE A 341 -1.74 -9.88 8.06
N VAL A 342 -1.78 -11.21 8.18
CA VAL A 342 -1.94 -12.13 7.05
C VAL A 342 -3.44 -12.36 6.84
N VAL A 343 -3.91 -12.15 5.62
CA VAL A 343 -5.33 -12.34 5.27
C VAL A 343 -5.52 -13.64 4.51
N LYS A 344 -6.27 -14.56 5.10
CA LYS A 344 -6.81 -15.76 4.43
C LYS A 344 -8.22 -15.46 3.93
N ARG A 345 -8.40 -15.50 2.60
CA ARG A 345 -9.73 -15.33 1.98
C ARG A 345 -10.41 -16.67 1.81
N VAL A 346 -11.69 -16.75 2.19
CA VAL A 346 -12.50 -17.95 2.04
C VAL A 346 -13.82 -17.61 1.34
N THR A 347 -14.21 -18.42 0.36
CA THR A 347 -15.52 -18.30 -0.26
C THR A 347 -16.58 -18.76 0.74
N ASP A 348 -17.35 -17.82 1.27
CA ASP A 348 -18.44 -18.05 2.22
C ASP A 348 -19.48 -16.94 2.04
N GLU A 349 -20.45 -17.21 1.17
CA GLU A 349 -21.48 -16.25 0.76
C GLU A 349 -22.44 -15.92 1.90
N GLU A 350 -22.71 -16.87 2.80
CA GLU A 350 -23.61 -16.65 3.92
C GLU A 350 -22.97 -15.72 4.96
N ALA A 351 -21.71 -15.98 5.31
CA ALA A 351 -20.97 -15.11 6.22
C ALA A 351 -20.72 -13.72 5.63
N TYR A 352 -20.37 -13.64 4.34
CA TYR A 352 -20.22 -12.36 3.66
C TYR A 352 -21.55 -11.60 3.57
N GLY A 353 -22.65 -12.28 3.21
CA GLY A 353 -23.98 -11.67 3.08
C GLY A 353 -24.51 -11.07 4.39
N ARG A 354 -24.08 -11.57 5.55
CA ARG A 354 -24.36 -10.94 6.85
C ARG A 354 -23.65 -9.61 7.04
N ALA A 355 -22.42 -9.48 6.54
CA ALA A 355 -21.60 -8.27 6.70
C ALA A 355 -21.82 -7.24 5.58
N GLU A 356 -22.18 -7.70 4.37
CA GLU A 356 -22.27 -6.88 3.16
C GLU A 356 -23.17 -5.65 3.30
N PRO A 357 -24.39 -5.70 3.89
CA PRO A 357 -25.23 -4.52 4.01
C PRO A 357 -24.58 -3.39 4.82
N HIS A 358 -23.90 -3.74 5.92
CA HIS A 358 -23.20 -2.76 6.76
C HIS A 358 -21.97 -2.19 6.04
N LEU A 359 -21.16 -3.07 5.42
CA LEU A 359 -20.00 -2.68 4.64
C LEU A 359 -20.42 -1.71 3.52
N VAL A 360 -21.36 -2.10 2.67
CA VAL A 360 -21.79 -1.29 1.52
C VAL A 360 -22.44 0.00 1.97
N GLY A 361 -23.28 0.00 3.02
CA GLY A 361 -23.88 1.20 3.58
C GLY A 361 -22.84 2.29 3.88
N GLN A 362 -21.75 1.91 4.55
CA GLN A 362 -20.65 2.82 4.85
C GLN A 362 -19.89 3.30 3.60
N LEU A 363 -19.73 2.44 2.59
CA LEU A 363 -19.09 2.83 1.33
C LEU A 363 -19.94 3.83 0.54
N LEU A 364 -21.28 3.69 0.57
CA LEU A 364 -22.20 4.65 -0.04
C LEU A 364 -22.24 5.97 0.74
N GLU A 365 -22.11 5.94 2.07
CA GLU A 365 -21.92 7.14 2.91
C GLU A 365 -20.64 7.89 2.51
N LEU A 366 -19.50 7.20 2.43
CA LEU A 366 -18.23 7.78 1.99
C LEU A 366 -18.33 8.35 0.57
N ARG A 367 -18.93 7.59 -0.37
CA ARG A 367 -19.19 8.06 -1.73
C ARG A 367 -19.95 9.39 -1.71
N ASN A 368 -21.05 9.49 -0.97
CA ASN A 368 -21.86 10.70 -0.91
C ASN A 368 -21.07 11.90 -0.39
N ARG A 369 -20.21 11.69 0.62
CA ARG A 369 -19.31 12.74 1.13
C ARG A 369 -18.33 13.22 0.06
N LEU A 370 -17.75 12.31 -0.72
CA LEU A 370 -16.85 12.67 -1.83
C LEU A 370 -17.59 13.44 -2.94
N VAL A 371 -18.85 13.07 -3.25
CA VAL A 371 -19.70 13.85 -4.18
C VAL A 371 -19.95 15.25 -3.64
N GLN A 372 -20.33 15.39 -2.36
CA GLN A 372 -20.57 16.69 -1.72
C GLN A 372 -19.34 17.59 -1.74
N TYR A 373 -18.14 17.02 -1.66
CA TYR A 373 -16.87 17.75 -1.76
C TYR A 373 -16.38 17.94 -3.21
N ASN A 374 -17.22 17.64 -4.19
CA ASN A 374 -16.99 17.85 -5.61
C ASN A 374 -15.75 17.10 -6.16
N PHE A 375 -15.56 15.85 -5.72
CA PHE A 375 -14.49 15.00 -6.28
C PHE A 375 -14.87 14.31 -7.57
N GLY A 376 -16.15 14.00 -7.77
CA GLY A 376 -16.57 13.24 -8.93
C GLY A 376 -18.03 12.81 -8.86
N GLU A 377 -18.41 11.99 -9.83
CA GLU A 377 -19.78 11.56 -10.05
C GLU A 377 -20.01 10.15 -9.51
N PRO A 378 -21.18 9.87 -8.93
CA PRO A 378 -21.53 8.53 -8.47
C PRO A 378 -21.64 7.57 -9.66
N ILE A 379 -21.20 6.32 -9.45
CA ILE A 379 -21.38 5.24 -10.43
C ILE A 379 -22.59 4.40 -10.03
N SER A 380 -23.51 4.24 -10.96
CA SER A 380 -24.62 3.29 -10.85
C SER A 380 -24.15 1.88 -11.23
N THR A 381 -24.39 0.90 -10.38
CA THR A 381 -24.04 -0.52 -10.60
C THR A 381 -25.26 -1.41 -10.27
N PRO A 382 -25.26 -2.70 -10.65
CA PRO A 382 -26.36 -3.61 -10.31
C PRO A 382 -26.64 -3.72 -8.80
N SER A 383 -25.61 -3.59 -7.96
CA SER A 383 -25.75 -3.62 -6.50
C SER A 383 -26.20 -2.28 -5.91
N TRP A 384 -26.21 -1.18 -6.67
CA TRP A 384 -26.77 0.12 -6.23
C TRP A 384 -27.27 1.00 -7.39
N PRO A 385 -28.30 0.56 -8.13
CA PRO A 385 -28.70 1.20 -9.39
C PRO A 385 -29.21 2.64 -9.22
N ALA A 386 -29.80 2.93 -8.05
CA ALA A 386 -30.27 4.27 -7.66
C ALA A 386 -29.45 4.85 -6.49
N GLY A 387 -28.21 4.41 -6.32
CA GLY A 387 -27.35 4.83 -5.21
C GLY A 387 -27.69 4.24 -3.85
N VAL A 388 -28.66 3.32 -3.80
CA VAL A 388 -29.10 2.55 -2.62
C VAL A 388 -28.68 1.10 -2.81
N PHE A 389 -28.15 0.48 -1.76
CA PHE A 389 -27.72 -0.92 -1.82
C PHE A 389 -28.90 -1.87 -2.07
N ILE A 390 -28.74 -2.74 -3.06
CA ILE A 390 -29.64 -3.86 -3.36
C ILE A 390 -28.76 -5.11 -3.38
N PRO A 391 -28.96 -6.07 -2.46
CA PRO A 391 -28.25 -7.34 -2.49
C PRO A 391 -28.48 -8.02 -3.84
N THR A 392 -27.39 -8.35 -4.53
CA THR A 392 -27.45 -9.17 -5.74
C THR A 392 -27.64 -10.62 -5.31
N SER A 393 -28.74 -11.22 -5.73
CA SER A 393 -29.12 -12.62 -5.47
C SER A 393 -28.09 -13.63 -5.95
#